data_AF-A0AAE1LAT0-F1
#
_entry.id   AF-A0AAE1LAT0-F1
#
_cell.length_a   1.000
_cell.length_b   1.000
_cell.length_c   1.000
_cell.angle_alpha   90.00
_cell.angle_beta   90.00
_cell.angle_gamma   90.00
#
_symmetry.space_group_name_H-M   'P 1'
#
loop_
_entity.id
_entity.type
_entity.pdbx_description
1 polymer ?
#
loop_
_entity_poly.entity_id
_entity_poly.type
_entity_poly.pdbx_seq_one_letter_code
_entity_poly.pdbx_strand_id
1 'polypeptide(L)'
;MATRNFLQSSQRLFFQSLRSANFAANGKQVLKYSKTTSSEQTGKDDDLDQPVQFSSSKASEPDDPHQHKYRTNKPEYEHLIAQVSVATFLLYFCFLREENDWDVGLFDDIYSKVPDLELVVLRQKKKDGLATGLGLSPEEELRLKELEKELGMKRT
;
A
#
# COMPACT_ATOMS: atom_id res chain seq x y z
N MET A 1 -33.02 -8.14 -10.41
CA MET A 1 -32.75 -8.05 -8.95
C MET A 1 -31.40 -8.69 -8.70
N ALA A 2 -30.35 -7.86 -8.67
CA ALA A 2 -29.59 -7.48 -7.47
C ALA A 2 -28.46 -8.48 -7.18
N THR A 3 -27.28 -8.34 -7.80
CA THR A 3 -26.10 -7.61 -7.27
C THR A 3 -25.80 -7.91 -5.81
N ARG A 4 -24.71 -8.65 -5.58
CA ARG A 4 -23.73 -8.46 -4.48
C ARG A 4 -22.79 -9.66 -4.51
N ASN A 5 -21.56 -9.41 -4.94
CA ASN A 5 -20.32 -10.08 -4.51
C ASN A 5 -19.20 -9.69 -5.49
N PHE A 6 -18.98 -8.39 -5.60
CA PHE A 6 -17.80 -7.80 -6.23
C PHE A 6 -17.31 -6.76 -5.25
N LEU A 7 -16.55 -7.18 -4.24
CA LEU A 7 -15.62 -6.37 -3.42
C LEU A 7 -15.10 -7.23 -2.26
N GLN A 8 -14.09 -8.09 -2.51
CA GLN A 8 -13.24 -8.58 -1.41
C GLN A 8 -11.86 -9.07 -1.87
N SER A 9 -11.24 -8.38 -2.83
CA SER A 9 -9.96 -8.83 -3.43
C SER A 9 -8.82 -7.80 -3.34
N SER A 10 -8.86 -6.85 -2.40
CA SER A 10 -7.89 -5.75 -2.33
C SER A 10 -7.31 -5.50 -0.93
N GLN A 11 -6.98 -6.56 -0.19
CA GLN A 11 -6.32 -6.49 1.13
C GLN A 11 -5.13 -7.45 1.26
N ARG A 12 -4.43 -7.80 0.17
CA ARG A 12 -3.25 -8.71 0.20
C ARG A 12 -2.08 -8.26 -0.68
N LEU A 13 -1.85 -6.96 -0.79
CA LEU A 13 -0.66 -6.43 -1.46
C LEU A 13 -0.12 -5.23 -0.69
N PHE A 14 0.43 -5.45 0.52
CA PHE A 14 1.23 -4.40 1.18
C PHE A 14 2.35 -4.89 2.12
N PHE A 15 2.62 -6.20 2.20
CA PHE A 15 3.74 -6.72 3.01
C PHE A 15 4.59 -7.72 2.23
N GLN A 16 5.14 -7.29 1.10
CA GLN A 16 6.17 -8.04 0.37
C GLN A 16 7.23 -7.09 -0.18
N SER A 17 7.77 -6.25 0.69
CA SER A 17 9.00 -5.50 0.45
C SER A 17 9.68 -5.35 1.80
N LEU A 18 11.00 -5.52 1.84
CA LEU A 18 11.86 -5.54 3.05
C LEU A 18 12.16 -6.92 3.67
N ARG A 19 12.44 -7.93 2.85
CA ARG A 19 13.24 -9.10 3.29
C ARG A 19 14.31 -9.49 2.26
N SER A 20 15.09 -8.53 1.79
CA SER A 20 16.23 -8.79 0.90
C SER A 20 17.31 -7.73 1.07
N ALA A 21 18.12 -7.83 2.14
CA ALA A 21 19.32 -6.99 2.26
C ALA A 21 20.43 -7.50 3.20
N ASN A 22 20.39 -8.74 3.71
CA ASN A 22 21.43 -9.20 4.66
C ASN A 22 21.80 -10.70 4.51
N PHE A 23 22.05 -11.17 3.29
CA PHE A 23 22.74 -12.45 3.09
C PHE A 23 23.68 -12.36 1.87
N ALA A 24 24.56 -11.38 1.89
CA ALA A 24 25.63 -11.22 0.90
C ALA A 24 26.94 -10.92 1.63
N ALA A 25 27.35 -11.82 2.51
CA ALA A 25 28.72 -11.85 3.03
C ALA A 25 29.02 -13.25 3.56
N ASN A 26 30.06 -13.86 2.99
CA ASN A 26 30.77 -15.06 3.46
C ASN A 26 30.09 -16.42 3.27
N GLY A 27 30.58 -17.15 2.25
CA GLY A 27 30.45 -18.60 2.20
C GLY A 27 30.58 -19.17 0.81
N LYS A 28 31.82 -19.31 0.30
CA LYS A 28 32.11 -20.29 -0.75
C LYS A 28 31.93 -21.68 -0.14
N GLN A 29 30.72 -22.21 -0.16
CA GLN A 29 30.44 -23.62 0.10
C GLN A 29 29.79 -24.16 -1.16
N VAL A 30 30.58 -24.90 -1.94
CA VAL A 30 30.09 -25.66 -3.09
C VAL A 30 29.07 -26.66 -2.56
N LEU A 31 27.82 -26.56 -2.99
CA LEU A 31 26.78 -27.55 -2.69
C LEU A 31 27.22 -28.90 -3.27
N LYS A 32 27.74 -29.80 -2.43
CA LYS A 32 27.87 -31.21 -2.77
C LYS A 32 26.50 -31.83 -2.63
N TYR A 33 25.83 -32.09 -3.75
CA TYR A 33 24.60 -32.86 -3.76
C TYR A 33 24.94 -34.30 -3.37
N SER A 34 24.65 -34.67 -2.12
CA SER A 34 24.72 -36.06 -1.67
C SER A 34 23.49 -36.78 -2.19
N LYS A 35 23.66 -37.62 -3.21
CA LYS A 35 22.63 -38.52 -3.69
C LYS A 35 22.55 -39.70 -2.70
N THR A 36 21.82 -39.52 -1.60
CA THR A 36 21.50 -40.64 -0.70
C THR A 36 20.41 -41.48 -1.35
N THR A 37 20.83 -42.59 -1.91
CA THR A 37 19.95 -43.70 -2.29
C THR A 37 19.34 -44.35 -1.05
N SER A 38 18.03 -44.57 -1.10
CA SER A 38 17.28 -45.61 -0.37
C SER A 38 17.08 -45.44 1.15
N SER A 39 15.85 -45.08 1.53
CA SER A 39 15.14 -45.82 2.56
C SER A 39 13.71 -46.11 2.10
N GLU A 40 13.34 -47.37 2.20
CA GLU A 40 12.17 -48.01 1.63
C GLU A 40 10.89 -47.73 2.44
N GLN A 41 9.74 -47.86 1.75
CA GLN A 41 8.35 -47.98 2.23
C GLN A 41 7.64 -46.65 2.58
N THR A 42 6.45 -46.31 2.08
CA THR A 42 5.30 -47.11 1.64
C THR A 42 4.43 -46.36 0.60
N GLY A 43 4.15 -47.00 -0.54
CA GLY A 43 2.84 -47.00 -1.21
C GLY A 43 2.24 -45.68 -1.71
N LYS A 44 2.71 -45.21 -2.87
CA LYS A 44 1.93 -44.80 -4.06
C LYS A 44 2.94 -44.25 -5.06
N ASP A 45 3.07 -44.92 -6.20
CA ASP A 45 3.89 -44.43 -7.30
C ASP A 45 3.27 -43.12 -7.80
N ASP A 46 3.88 -41.99 -7.45
CA ASP A 46 3.54 -40.69 -8.03
C ASP A 46 4.00 -40.73 -9.49
N ASP A 47 3.05 -40.93 -10.40
CA ASP A 47 3.25 -40.88 -11.85
C ASP A 47 3.79 -39.50 -12.25
N LEU A 48 5.10 -39.42 -12.51
CA LEU A 48 5.81 -38.15 -12.76
C LEU A 48 5.39 -37.47 -14.08
N ASP A 49 4.66 -38.18 -14.94
CA ASP A 49 4.14 -37.68 -16.22
C ASP A 49 2.83 -36.88 -16.06
N GLN A 50 2.24 -36.83 -14.86
CA GLN A 50 1.00 -36.08 -14.60
C GLN A 50 1.20 -35.00 -13.52
N PRO A 51 0.51 -33.85 -13.65
CA PRO A 51 0.60 -32.79 -12.65
C PRO A 51 0.01 -33.25 -11.32
N VAL A 52 0.83 -33.17 -10.26
CA VAL A 52 0.43 -33.54 -8.90
C VAL A 52 -0.67 -32.60 -8.40
N GLN A 53 -1.81 -33.15 -8.01
CA GLN A 53 -2.90 -32.38 -7.42
C GLN A 53 -2.56 -31.97 -5.99
N PHE A 54 -2.54 -30.66 -5.73
CA PHE A 54 -2.12 -30.10 -4.44
C PHE A 54 -2.95 -30.63 -3.27
N SER A 55 -4.28 -30.68 -3.40
CA SER A 55 -5.21 -31.09 -2.34
C SER A 55 -5.03 -32.54 -1.86
N SER A 56 -4.49 -33.42 -2.70
CA SER A 56 -4.19 -34.81 -2.36
C SER A 56 -2.72 -35.06 -2.06
N SER A 57 -1.87 -34.03 -2.21
CA SER A 57 -0.44 -34.13 -1.99
C SER A 57 -0.09 -33.96 -0.51
N LYS A 58 1.05 -34.53 -0.12
CA LYS A 58 1.64 -34.35 1.22
C LYS A 58 1.97 -32.89 1.55
N ALA A 59 2.06 -32.01 0.54
CA ALA A 59 2.24 -30.58 0.73
C ALA A 59 0.96 -29.85 1.18
N SER A 60 -0.21 -30.50 1.09
CA SER A 60 -1.45 -29.97 1.66
C SER A 60 -1.63 -30.36 3.14
N GLU A 61 -0.85 -31.32 3.64
CA GLU A 61 -0.85 -31.62 5.07
C GLU A 61 -0.05 -30.54 5.81
N PRO A 62 -0.59 -29.97 6.90
CA PRO A 62 0.16 -28.99 7.68
C PRO A 62 1.39 -29.66 8.30
N ASP A 63 2.55 -28.99 8.19
CA ASP A 63 3.85 -29.48 8.67
C ASP A 63 3.88 -29.83 10.17
N ASP A 64 2.95 -29.27 10.97
CA ASP A 64 2.82 -29.54 12.39
C ASP A 64 1.35 -29.74 12.80
N PRO A 65 0.93 -30.94 13.24
CA PRO A 65 -0.43 -31.19 13.76
C PRO A 65 -0.72 -30.43 15.07
N HIS A 66 0.30 -29.83 15.70
CA HIS A 66 0.17 -29.01 16.89
C HIS A 66 0.27 -27.50 16.61
N GLN A 67 0.35 -27.06 15.35
CA GLN A 67 0.35 -25.64 14.99
C GLN A 67 -0.88 -24.90 15.56
N HIS A 68 -2.01 -25.59 15.70
CA HIS A 68 -3.23 -25.09 16.35
C HIS A 68 -3.10 -24.92 17.87
N LYS A 69 -2.26 -25.73 18.55
CA LYS A 69 -1.99 -25.62 19.99
C LYS A 69 -1.16 -24.38 20.33
N TYR A 70 -0.27 -23.95 19.45
CA TYR A 70 0.46 -22.69 19.63
C TYR A 70 -0.42 -21.45 19.43
N ARG A 71 -1.53 -21.57 18.70
CA ARG A 71 -2.53 -20.50 18.53
C ARG A 71 -3.50 -20.36 19.72
N THR A 72 -3.54 -21.33 20.63
CA THR A 72 -4.46 -21.35 21.77
C THR A 72 -3.86 -20.76 23.05
N ASN A 73 -2.53 -20.59 23.12
CA ASN A 73 -1.85 -19.90 24.23
C ASN A 73 -1.81 -18.38 24.03
N LYS A 74 -2.92 -17.77 23.61
CA LYS A 74 -3.05 -16.31 23.52
C LYS A 74 -3.93 -15.81 24.66
N PRO A 75 -3.52 -14.76 25.38
CA PRO A 75 -4.38 -14.16 26.38
C PRO A 75 -5.63 -13.58 25.70
N GLU A 76 -6.80 -13.80 26.30
CA GLU A 76 -8.11 -13.42 25.74
C GLU A 76 -8.21 -11.93 25.40
N TYR A 77 -7.46 -11.09 26.13
CA TYR A 77 -7.47 -9.64 26.02
C TYR A 77 -6.36 -9.07 25.13
N GLU A 78 -5.54 -9.91 24.46
CA GLU A 78 -4.43 -9.45 23.59
C GLU A 78 -4.92 -8.39 22.59
N HIS A 79 -6.03 -8.67 21.91
CA HIS A 79 -6.59 -7.78 20.91
C HIS A 79 -7.18 -6.50 21.51
N LEU A 80 -7.89 -6.62 22.64
CA LEU A 80 -8.52 -5.49 23.31
C LEU A 80 -7.47 -4.51 23.86
N ILE A 81 -6.39 -5.01 24.45
CA ILE A 81 -5.28 -4.18 24.95
C ILE A 81 -4.61 -3.45 23.79
N ALA A 82 -4.40 -4.11 22.65
CA ALA A 82 -3.85 -3.49 21.45
C ALA A 82 -4.79 -2.41 20.88
N GLN A 83 -6.10 -2.65 20.87
CA GLN A 83 -7.07 -1.65 20.44
C GLN A 83 -7.08 -0.43 21.39
N VAL A 84 -7.05 -0.67 22.70
CA VAL A 84 -7.04 0.40 23.70
C VAL A 84 -5.78 1.23 23.63
N SER A 85 -4.61 0.62 23.41
CA SER A 85 -3.35 1.38 23.28
C SER A 85 -3.37 2.28 22.05
N VAL A 86 -3.78 1.76 20.90
CA VAL A 86 -3.92 2.54 19.66
C VAL A 86 -4.99 3.62 19.82
N ALA A 87 -6.14 3.29 20.41
CA ALA A 87 -7.22 4.26 20.66
C ALA A 87 -6.77 5.38 21.60
N THR A 88 -5.96 5.08 22.62
CA THR A 88 -5.39 6.09 23.52
C THR A 88 -4.44 7.02 22.78
N PHE A 89 -3.58 6.49 21.91
CA PHE A 89 -2.73 7.33 21.05
C PHE A 89 -3.55 8.19 20.09
N LEU A 90 -4.57 7.63 19.44
CA LEU A 90 -5.43 8.39 18.52
C LEU A 90 -6.22 9.47 19.26
N LEU A 91 -6.76 9.17 20.44
CA LEU A 91 -7.48 10.13 21.26
C LEU A 91 -6.57 11.28 21.71
N TYR A 92 -5.30 10.97 22.03
CA TYR A 92 -4.28 11.98 22.25
C TYR A 92 -4.05 12.85 21.01
N PHE A 93 -3.81 12.27 19.83
CA PHE A 93 -3.49 13.04 18.62
C PHE A 93 -4.68 13.81 18.04
N CYS A 94 -5.90 13.29 18.14
CA CYS A 94 -7.07 13.87 17.49
C CYS A 94 -7.82 14.87 18.38
N PHE A 95 -7.76 14.73 19.71
CA PHE A 95 -8.60 15.52 20.62
C PHE A 95 -7.86 16.21 21.76
N LEU A 96 -6.91 15.53 22.41
CA LEU A 96 -6.25 16.06 23.62
C LEU A 96 -4.98 16.86 23.31
N ARG A 97 -4.38 16.66 22.15
CA ARG A 97 -3.30 17.51 21.66
C ARG A 97 -3.92 18.87 21.30
N GLU A 98 -3.37 19.92 21.90
CA GLU A 98 -3.69 21.30 21.55
C GLU A 98 -3.63 21.49 20.03
N GLU A 99 -4.53 22.31 19.48
CA GLU A 99 -4.66 22.56 18.04
C GLU A 99 -3.27 22.83 17.46
N ASN A 100 -2.88 22.06 16.44
CA ASN A 100 -1.58 22.24 15.84
C ASN A 100 -1.64 23.58 15.09
N ASP A 101 -0.69 24.51 15.31
CA ASP A 101 -0.64 25.81 14.60
C ASP A 101 -0.73 25.66 13.06
N TRP A 102 -0.42 24.48 12.54
CA TRP A 102 -0.52 24.13 11.12
C TRP A 102 -1.94 23.84 10.63
N ASP A 103 -2.86 23.43 11.51
CA ASP A 103 -4.25 23.13 11.15
C ASP A 103 -4.99 24.42 10.78
N VAL A 104 -4.73 25.52 11.49
CA VAL A 104 -5.25 26.85 11.13
C VAL A 104 -4.79 27.25 9.74
N GLY A 105 -3.52 26.97 9.41
CA GLY A 105 -2.96 27.25 8.10
C GLY A 105 -3.50 26.34 6.98
N LEU A 106 -4.17 25.23 7.27
CA LEU A 106 -4.71 24.36 6.23
C LEU A 106 -6.00 24.92 5.62
N PHE A 107 -6.71 25.81 6.33
CA PHE A 107 -7.91 26.47 5.84
C PHE A 107 -7.62 27.71 4.98
N ASP A 108 -6.41 28.24 5.05
CA ASP A 108 -6.00 29.33 4.19
C ASP A 108 -5.90 28.87 2.74
N ASP A 109 -6.27 29.76 1.81
CA ASP A 109 -6.16 29.47 0.39
C ASP A 109 -4.69 29.19 0.00
N ILE A 110 -4.44 28.03 -0.59
CA ILE A 110 -3.10 27.59 -1.02
C ILE A 110 -2.51 28.58 -2.03
N TYR A 111 -3.37 29.21 -2.85
CA TYR A 111 -2.95 30.20 -3.83
C TYR A 111 -2.39 31.48 -3.20
N SER A 112 -2.77 31.78 -1.94
CA SER A 112 -2.22 32.93 -1.20
C SER A 112 -0.80 32.67 -0.65
N LYS A 113 -0.45 31.40 -0.39
CA LYS A 113 0.82 31.00 0.22
C LYS A 113 1.92 30.79 -0.79
N VAL A 114 1.58 30.20 -1.93
CA VAL A 114 2.53 29.92 -3.01
C VAL A 114 2.23 30.86 -4.16
N PRO A 115 2.99 31.97 -4.31
CA PRO A 115 2.82 32.85 -5.46
C PRO A 115 3.05 32.04 -6.74
N ASP A 116 2.26 32.33 -7.77
CA ASP A 116 2.32 31.73 -9.11
C ASP A 116 1.69 30.32 -9.25
N LEU A 117 1.25 29.69 -8.16
CA LEU A 117 0.63 28.36 -8.24
C LEU A 117 -0.69 28.40 -9.03
N GLU A 118 -1.51 29.43 -8.80
CA GLU A 118 -2.79 29.62 -9.51
C GLU A 118 -2.57 29.68 -11.03
N LEU A 119 -1.53 30.40 -11.47
CA LEU A 119 -1.17 30.51 -12.88
C LEU A 119 -0.82 29.15 -13.48
N VAL A 120 0.03 28.37 -12.80
CA VAL A 120 0.48 27.07 -13.31
C VAL A 120 -0.69 26.10 -13.43
N VAL A 121 -1.60 26.09 -12.44
CA VAL A 121 -2.80 25.26 -12.45
C VAL A 121 -3.72 25.65 -13.62
N LEU A 122 -4.02 26.93 -13.79
CA LEU A 122 -4.89 27.41 -14.87
C LEU A 122 -4.28 27.15 -16.26
N ARG A 123 -2.96 27.32 -16.42
CA ARG A 123 -2.26 27.00 -17.67
C ARG A 123 -2.34 25.51 -18.00
N GLN A 124 -2.14 24.65 -16.99
CA GLN A 124 -2.22 23.22 -17.16
C GLN A 124 -3.65 22.80 -17.52
N LYS A 125 -4.65 23.33 -16.80
CA LYS A 125 -6.07 23.12 -17.10
C LYS A 125 -6.42 23.53 -18.53
N LYS A 126 -5.87 24.65 -19.02
CA LYS A 126 -6.07 25.10 -20.41
C LYS A 126 -5.46 24.14 -21.42
N LYS A 127 -4.25 23.66 -21.15
CA LYS A 127 -3.58 22.67 -22.01
C LYS A 127 -4.37 21.37 -22.08
N ASP A 128 -4.87 20.89 -20.94
CA ASP A 128 -5.61 19.64 -20.85
C ASP A 128 -7.04 19.76 -21.44
N GLY A 129 -7.69 20.90 -21.24
CA GLY A 129 -8.97 21.23 -21.85
C GLY A 129 -8.91 21.31 -23.38
N LEU A 130 -7.84 21.87 -23.93
CA LEU A 130 -7.57 21.84 -25.38
C LEU A 130 -7.44 20.42 -25.93
N ALA A 131 -6.81 19.51 -25.18
CA ALA A 131 -6.67 18.11 -25.59
C ALA A 131 -8.00 17.34 -25.52
N THR A 132 -8.88 17.71 -24.58
CA THR A 132 -10.14 16.98 -24.29
C THR A 132 -11.36 17.60 -25.00
N GLY A 133 -11.24 18.81 -25.54
CA GLY A 133 -12.32 19.54 -26.22
C GLY A 133 -13.28 20.28 -25.27
N LEU A 134 -13.03 20.24 -23.95
CA LEU A 134 -13.73 21.08 -22.97
C LEU A 134 -12.86 22.30 -22.65
N GLY A 135 -13.33 23.48 -23.04
CA GLY A 135 -12.66 24.75 -22.74
C GLY A 135 -12.75 25.13 -21.26
N LEU A 136 -11.98 26.14 -20.85
CA LEU A 136 -12.11 26.76 -19.54
C LEU A 136 -13.42 27.56 -19.45
N SER A 137 -13.89 27.77 -18.23
CA SER A 137 -14.95 28.76 -17.99
C SER A 137 -14.45 30.17 -18.39
N PRO A 138 -15.32 31.06 -18.90
CA PRO A 138 -14.94 32.43 -19.25
C PRO A 138 -14.26 33.20 -18.11
N GLU A 139 -14.64 32.92 -16.86
CA GLU A 139 -14.08 33.52 -15.66
C GLU A 139 -12.62 33.10 -15.44
N GLU A 140 -12.31 31.82 -15.67
CA GLU A 140 -10.97 31.25 -15.49
C GLU A 140 -9.99 31.75 -16.56
N GLU A 141 -10.47 31.97 -17.79
CA GLU A 141 -9.66 32.56 -18.86
C GLU A 141 -9.31 34.02 -18.59
N LEU A 142 -10.25 34.78 -18.02
CA LEU A 142 -10.03 36.17 -17.63
C LEU A 142 -9.00 36.24 -16.50
N ARG A 143 -9.18 35.41 -15.46
CA ARG A 143 -8.24 35.31 -14.34
C ARG A 143 -6.83 34.90 -14.80
N LEU A 144 -6.73 33.95 -15.73
CA LEU A 144 -5.46 33.56 -16.33
C LEU A 144 -4.75 34.74 -17.03
N LYS A 145 -5.50 35.57 -17.78
CA LYS A 145 -4.95 36.76 -18.45
C LYS A 145 -4.47 37.81 -17.45
N GLU A 146 -5.19 38.02 -16.35
CA GLU A 146 -4.78 38.93 -15.28
C GLU A 146 -3.45 38.50 -14.67
N LEU A 147 -3.34 37.22 -14.28
CA LEU A 147 -2.12 36.66 -13.69
C LEU A 147 -0.94 36.71 -14.66
N GLU A 148 -1.17 36.42 -15.95
CA GLU A 148 -0.12 36.53 -16.97
C GLU A 148 0.37 37.98 -17.15
N LYS A 149 -0.52 38.97 -17.02
CA LYS A 149 -0.17 40.40 -17.09
C LYS A 149 0.60 40.87 -15.86
N GLU A 150 0.22 40.42 -14.67
CA GLU A 150 0.91 40.73 -13.41
C GLU A 150 2.35 40.16 -13.40
N LEU A 151 2.52 38.90 -13.80
CA LEU A 151 3.83 38.27 -13.92
C LEU A 151 4.66 38.80 -15.09
N GLY A 152 4.01 39.23 -16.17
CA GLY A 152 4.65 39.92 -17.28
C GLY A 152 5.23 41.29 -16.92
N MET A 153 4.66 41.97 -15.92
CA MET A 153 5.19 43.25 -15.40
C MET A 153 6.16 43.09 -14.23
N LYS A 154 6.11 41.98 -13.47
CA LYS A 154 7.05 41.72 -12.34
C LYS A 154 8.45 41.25 -12.75
N ARG A 155 8.76 41.11 -14.06
CA ARG A 155 10.08 40.69 -14.57
C ARG A 155 11.06 41.86 -14.81
N THR A 156 11.01 42.93 -14.02
CA THR A 156 11.97 44.04 -14.08
C THR A 156 12.50 44.39 -12.71
#